data_AF-A0A7G8H305-F1
#
_entry.id   AF-A0A7G8H305-F1
#
_cell.length_a   1.000
_cell.length_b   1.000
_cell.length_c   1.000
_cell.angle_alpha   90.00
_cell.angle_beta   90.00
_cell.angle_gamma   90.00
#
_symmetry.space_group_name_H-M   'P 1'
#
loop_
_entity.id
_entity.type
_entity.pdbx_description
1 polymer ?
#
loop_
_entity_poly.entity_id
_entity_poly.type
_entity_poly.pdbx_seq_one_letter_code
_entity_poly.pdbx_strand_id
1 'polypeptide(L)' 'MSAEQQKVVQFKPDASTAHAQWVVVRSYSWIPPNPPVPQTRRRMLRHNAIEAWNTMLKTGWRRCSPPVR' A
#
# COMPACT_ATOMS: atom_id res chain seq x y z
N MET A 1 21.04 10.07 14.17
CA MET A 1 19.57 10.04 14.09
C MET A 1 19.18 8.64 13.64
N SER A 2 18.52 7.85 14.49
CA SER A 2 18.03 6.53 14.06
C SER A 2 16.94 6.76 13.01
N ALA A 3 17.04 6.11 11.86
CA ALA A 3 15.96 6.13 10.89
C ALA A 3 14.73 5.48 11.54
N GLU A 4 13.64 6.24 11.67
CA GLU A 4 12.40 5.72 12.23
C GLU A 4 11.79 4.70 11.26
N GLN A 5 11.35 3.57 11.80
CA GLN A 5 10.67 2.55 11.03
C GLN A 5 9.28 3.04 10.62
N GLN A 6 9.04 3.07 9.31
CA GLN A 6 7.79 3.49 8.71
C GLN A 6 6.99 2.29 8.21
N LYS A 7 5.67 2.38 8.31
CA LYS A 7 4.77 1.45 7.62
C LYS A 7 4.34 2.07 6.30
N VAL A 8 4.56 1.38 5.19
CA VAL A 8 4.13 1.83 3.86
C VAL A 8 3.17 0.82 3.25
N VAL A 9 2.22 1.31 2.46
CA VAL A 9 1.19 0.48 1.81
C VAL A 9 1.13 0.84 0.33
N GLN A 10 1.11 -0.19 -0.52
CA GLN A 10 0.99 -0.06 -1.95
C GLN A 10 -0.35 -0.64 -2.40
N PHE A 11 -1.09 0.15 -3.18
CA PHE A 11 -2.28 -0.28 -3.88
C PHE A 11 -1.93 -0.39 -5.38
N LYS A 12 -2.12 -1.57 -5.97
CA LYS A 12 -1.84 -1.81 -7.39
C LYS A 12 -3.02 -2.55 -8.03
N PRO A 13 -3.55 -2.13 -9.19
CA PRO A 13 -4.53 -2.91 -9.93
C PRO A 13 -4.05 -4.36 -10.14
N ASP A 14 -4.96 -5.31 -9.96
CA ASP A 14 -4.74 -6.73 -10.21
C ASP A 14 -5.54 -7.18 -11.43
N ALA A 15 -5.32 -8.42 -11.88
CA ALA A 15 -6.10 -9.02 -12.96
C ALA A 15 -7.62 -8.94 -12.66
N SER A 16 -8.36 -8.33 -13.58
CA SER A 16 -9.81 -8.31 -13.53
C SER A 16 -10.38 -9.69 -13.85
N THR A 17 -11.60 -9.92 -13.38
CA THR A 17 -12.44 -11.06 -13.76
C THR A 17 -13.68 -10.51 -14.47
N ALA A 18 -14.46 -11.36 -15.15
CA ALA A 18 -15.68 -10.92 -15.84
C ALA A 18 -16.67 -10.17 -14.93
N HIS A 19 -16.65 -10.46 -13.62
CA HIS A 19 -17.62 -9.92 -12.66
C HIS A 19 -17.02 -8.93 -11.64
N ALA A 20 -15.69 -8.72 -11.65
CA ALA A 20 -15.06 -7.91 -10.62
C ALA A 20 -13.70 -7.33 -11.03
N GLN A 21 -13.45 -6.10 -10.57
CA GLN A 21 -12.15 -5.43 -10.61
C GLN A 21 -11.44 -5.57 -9.27
N TRP A 22 -10.15 -5.84 -9.33
CA TRP A 22 -9.36 -6.21 -8.16
C TRP A 22 -8.14 -5.31 -7.99
N VAL A 23 -7.71 -5.16 -6.74
CA VAL A 23 -6.52 -4.41 -6.34
C VAL A 23 -5.72 -5.28 -5.39
N VAL A 24 -4.43 -5.46 -5.68
CA VAL A 24 -3.48 -6.03 -4.71
C VAL A 24 -3.06 -4.91 -3.76
N VAL A 25 -3.23 -5.15 -2.47
CA VAL A 25 -2.74 -4.28 -1.41
C VAL A 25 -1.57 -4.98 -0.73
N ARG A 26 -0.41 -4.32 -0.70
CA ARG A 26 0.80 -4.81 -0.04
C ARG A 26 1.20 -3.85 1.07
N SER A 27 1.59 -4.38 2.23
CA SER A 27 2.21 -3.57 3.27
C SER A 27 3.68 -3.91 3.42
N TYR A 28 4.49 -2.91 3.76
CA TYR A 28 5.91 -3.07 3.98
C TYR A 28 6.32 -2.32 5.25
N SER A 29 7.38 -2.81 5.88
CA SER A 29 8.15 -2.07 6.86
C SER A 29 9.33 -1.41 6.16
N TRP A 30 9.57 -0.13 6.39
CA TRP A 30 10.60 0.63 5.69
C TRP A 30 11.44 1.42 6.68
N ILE A 31 12.75 1.19 6.66
CA ILE A 31 13.75 1.96 7.41
C ILE A 31 14.72 2.52 6.38
N PRO A 32 14.53 3.78 5.92
CA PRO A 32 15.44 4.41 4.97
C PRO A 32 16.90 4.39 5.48
N PRO A 33 17.90 4.21 4.60
CA PRO A 33 17.81 4.12 3.14
C PRO A 33 17.51 2.71 2.61
N ASN A 34 17.32 1.70 3.47
CA ASN A 34 17.15 0.32 3.03
C ASN A 34 15.86 0.16 2.21
N PRO A 35 15.80 -0.78 1.25
CA PRO A 35 14.56 -1.13 0.57
C PRO A 35 13.46 -1.57 1.57
N PRO A 36 12.17 -1.31 1.29
CA PRO A 36 11.09 -1.79 2.16
C PRO A 36 10.99 -3.30 2.19
N VAL A 37 10.83 -3.86 3.40
CA VAL A 37 10.65 -5.29 3.64
C VAL A 37 9.17 -5.64 3.55
N PRO A 38 8.74 -6.53 2.63
CA PRO A 38 7.35 -6.95 2.51
C PRO A 38 6.83 -7.58 3.80
N GLN A 39 5.60 -7.24 4.18
CA GLN A 39 4.94 -7.76 5.38
C GLN A 39 3.70 -8.58 5.00
N THR A 40 2.77 -7.97 4.27
CA THR A 40 1.53 -8.65 3.86
C THR A 40 1.20 -8.38 2.40
N ARG A 41 0.46 -9.31 1.81
CA ARG A 41 -0.14 -9.19 0.48
C ARG A 41 -1.56 -9.71 0.54
N ARG A 42 -2.53 -8.88 0.14
CA ARG A 42 -3.94 -9.29 0.03
C ARG A 42 -4.57 -8.74 -1.23
N ARG A 43 -5.66 -9.35 -1.66
CA ARG A 43 -6.48 -8.90 -2.79
C ARG A 43 -7.77 -8.27 -2.24
N MET A 44 -8.18 -7.15 -2.82
CA MET A 44 -9.39 -6.42 -2.44
C MET A 44 -10.19 -6.07 -3.70
N LEU A 45 -11.52 -6.05 -3.59
CA LEU A 45 -12.37 -5.47 -4.63
C LEU A 45 -12.01 -3.99 -4.80
N ARG A 46 -12.11 -3.46 -6.02
CA ARG A 46 -11.70 -2.09 -6.31
C ARG A 46 -12.44 -1.04 -5.47
N HIS A 47 -13.76 -1.19 -5.27
CA HIS A 47 -14.53 -0.24 -4.45
C HIS A 47 -14.05 -0.26 -2.99
N ASN A 48 -13.85 -1.45 -2.40
CA ASN A 48 -13.27 -1.60 -1.06
C ASN A 48 -11.87 -0.98 -0.95
N ALA A 49 -11.05 -1.11 -2.01
CA ALA A 49 -9.71 -0.53 -2.03
C ALA A 49 -9.74 1.01 -2.06
N ILE A 50 -10.70 1.60 -2.78
CA ILE A 50 -10.90 3.06 -2.82
C ILE A 50 -11.35 3.57 -1.44
N GLU A 51 -12.29 2.90 -0.79
CA GLU A 51 -12.75 3.25 0.56
C GLU A 51 -11.64 3.16 1.60
N ALA A 52 -10.85 2.07 1.56
CA ALA A 52 -9.68 1.90 2.42
C ALA A 52 -8.65 3.01 2.19
N TRP A 53 -8.34 3.34 0.93
CA TRP A 53 -7.43 4.42 0.58
C TRP A 53 -7.89 5.77 1.15
N ASN A 54 -9.16 6.12 0.94
CA ASN A 54 -9.73 7.37 1.45
C ASN A 54 -9.72 7.42 2.99
N THR A 55 -10.02 6.30 3.65
CA THR A 55 -9.95 6.18 5.10
C THR A 55 -8.53 6.36 5.62
N MET A 56 -7.53 5.79 4.95
CA MET A 56 -6.12 5.98 5.29
C MET A 56 -5.74 7.46 5.22
N LEU A 57 -6.08 8.14 4.12
CA LEU A 57 -5.81 9.58 3.99
C LEU A 57 -6.48 10.41 5.09
N LYS A 58 -7.73 10.09 5.45
CA LYS A 58 -8.46 10.76 6.55
C LYS A 58 -7.83 10.53 7.93
N THR A 59 -7.19 9.37 8.13
CA THR A 59 -6.56 8.98 9.41
C THR A 59 -5.08 9.39 9.49
N GLY A 60 -4.63 10.28 8.62
CA GLY A 60 -3.30 10.89 8.69
C GLY A 60 -2.23 10.19 7.85
N TRP A 61 -2.57 9.15 7.09
CA TRP A 61 -1.64 8.59 6.11
C TRP A 61 -1.39 9.59 4.99
N ARG A 62 -0.15 9.62 4.52
CA ARG A 62 0.28 10.51 3.43
C ARG A 62 0.75 9.69 2.24
N ARG A 63 0.48 10.22 1.05
CA ARG A 63 1.10 9.69 -0.17
C ARG A 63 2.62 9.89 -0.07
N CYS A 64 3.37 8.86 -0.42
CA CYS A 64 4.82 8.93 -0.54
C CYS A 64 5.22 8.57 -1.96
N SER A 65 6.37 9.09 -2.39
CA SER A 65 7.03 8.59 -3.58
C SER A 65 7.44 7.14 -3.36
N PRO A 66 7.39 6.28 -4.38
CA PRO A 66 7.93 4.95 -4.27
C PRO A 66 9.40 5.03 -3.81
N PRO A 67 9.85 4.12 -2.94
CA PRO A 67 11.26 4.00 -2.64
C PRO A 67 11.99 3.82 -3.96
N VAL A 68 12.88 4.77 -4.25
CA VAL A 68 13.57 4.89 -5.53
C VAL A 68 14.25 3.55 -5.85
N ARG A 69 14.07 3.05 -7.08
CA ARG A 69 14.83 1.92 -7.61
C ARG A 69 16.17 2.40 -8.11
#